data_AF-A0A381EBA8-F1
#
_entry.id   AF-A0A381EBA8-F1
#
_cell.length_a   1.000
_cell.length_b   1.000
_cell.length_c   1.000
_cell.angle_alpha   90.00
_cell.angle_beta   90.00
_cell.angle_gamma   90.00
#
_symmetry.space_group_name_H-M   'P 1'
#
loop_
_entity.id
_entity.type
_entity.pdbx_description
1 polymer ?
#
loop_
_entity_poly.entity_id
_entity_poly.type
_entity_poly.pdbx_seq_one_letter_code
_entity_poly.pdbx_strand_id
1 'polypeptide(L)'
;MKTWWMMAALLLLAACQRERRPFDGPWVMAAKTPLESPGCAARSCPEVHDPVCVTFDADGRRQRLTFVNACHMCIAPEHIVSMQAGECPR
;
A
#
# COMPACT_ATOMS: atom_id res chain seq x y z
N MET A 1 6.94 -10.33 60.58
CA MET A 1 6.79 -11.20 59.37
C MET A 1 5.81 -10.60 58.35
N LYS A 2 5.93 -9.31 57.99
CA LYS A 2 4.94 -8.63 57.10
C LYS A 2 5.57 -7.71 56.04
N THR A 3 6.90 -7.63 55.99
CA THR A 3 7.66 -6.84 55.00
C THR A 3 8.11 -7.66 53.79
N TRP A 4 8.04 -8.99 53.87
CA TRP A 4 8.54 -9.87 52.80
C TRP A 4 7.62 -9.92 51.58
N TRP A 5 6.33 -9.67 51.76
CA TRP A 5 5.32 -9.73 50.71
C TRP A 5 5.38 -8.53 49.76
N MET A 6 5.91 -7.39 50.20
CA MET A 6 6.04 -6.20 49.34
C MET A 6 7.20 -6.31 48.35
N MET A 7 8.28 -7.03 48.70
CA MET A 7 9.44 -7.20 47.81
C MET A 7 9.14 -8.11 46.61
N ALA A 8 8.29 -9.13 46.78
CA ALA A 8 7.91 -10.02 45.69
C ALA A 8 7.07 -9.31 44.61
N ALA A 9 6.21 -8.36 45.02
CA ALA A 9 5.39 -7.59 44.09
C ALA A 9 6.22 -6.61 43.23
N LEU A 10 7.26 -6.02 43.80
CA LEU A 10 8.15 -5.08 43.10
C LEU A 10 9.04 -5.78 42.04
N LEU A 11 9.43 -7.04 42.26
CA LEU A 11 10.23 -7.80 41.29
C LEU A 11 9.44 -8.25 40.05
N LEU A 12 8.12 -8.43 40.16
CA LEU A 12 7.26 -8.82 39.02
C LEU A 12 7.05 -7.67 38.01
N LEU A 13 7.04 -6.42 38.46
CA LEU A 13 6.84 -5.26 37.58
C LEU A 13 8.07 -4.94 36.69
N ALA A 14 9.26 -5.38 37.08
CA ALA A 14 10.49 -5.17 36.30
C ALA A 14 10.64 -6.12 35.10
N ALA A 15 9.90 -7.24 35.07
CA ALA A 15 9.99 -8.22 33.98
C ALA A 15 9.20 -7.82 32.72
N CYS A 16 8.10 -7.08 32.86
CA CYS A 16 7.26 -6.68 31.72
C CYS A 16 7.80 -5.51 30.89
N GLN A 17 8.82 -4.78 31.38
CA GLN A 17 9.38 -3.63 30.64
C GLN A 17 10.49 -4.05 29.66
N ARG A 18 10.85 -5.34 29.59
CA ARG A 18 12.06 -5.82 28.89
C ARG A 18 11.91 -6.11 27.39
N GLU A 19 10.72 -5.95 26.80
CA GLU A 19 10.48 -6.38 25.41
C GLU A 19 10.10 -5.28 24.41
N ARG A 20 10.24 -4.00 24.75
CA ARG A 20 10.25 -2.95 23.72
C ARG A 20 11.68 -2.54 23.41
N ARG A 21 12.40 -3.44 22.72
CA ARG A 21 13.59 -3.00 21.97
C ARG A 21 13.10 -2.05 20.87
N PRO A 22 13.63 -0.83 20.75
CA PRO A 22 13.52 -0.07 19.53
C PRO A 22 14.00 -0.95 18.39
N PHE A 23 13.29 -0.95 17.27
CA PHE A 23 13.69 -1.70 16.09
C PHE A 23 14.99 -1.07 15.55
N ASP A 24 16.15 -1.66 15.90
CA ASP A 24 17.49 -1.28 15.41
C ASP A 24 17.80 -1.86 14.02
N GLY A 25 16.77 -2.36 13.31
CA GLY A 25 16.93 -2.79 11.93
C GLY A 25 17.24 -1.60 11.02
N PRO A 26 18.06 -1.77 9.96
CA PRO A 26 18.23 -0.70 8.99
C PRO A 26 16.86 -0.28 8.47
N TRP A 27 16.63 1.03 8.44
CA TRP A 27 15.44 1.64 7.84
C TRP A 27 15.48 1.38 6.34
N VAL A 28 15.10 0.17 5.93
CA VAL A 28 14.87 -0.17 4.54
C VAL A 28 13.55 0.49 4.18
N MET A 29 13.63 1.69 3.62
CA MET A 29 12.53 2.27 2.87
C MET A 29 12.16 1.22 1.81
N ALA A 30 10.99 0.60 1.94
CA ALA A 30 10.51 -0.32 0.93
C ALA A 30 10.56 0.43 -0.41
N ALA A 31 11.23 -0.17 -1.41
CA ALA A 31 11.30 0.43 -2.74
C ALA A 31 9.86 0.64 -3.23
N LYS A 32 9.47 1.90 -3.43
CA LYS A 32 8.16 2.24 -3.96
C LYS A 32 8.09 1.71 -5.39
N THR A 33 7.20 0.76 -5.65
CA THR A 33 6.93 0.31 -7.02
C THR A 33 6.42 1.49 -7.84
N PRO A 34 6.89 1.67 -9.08
CA PRO A 34 6.36 2.72 -9.96
C PRO A 34 4.87 2.50 -10.21
N LEU A 35 4.09 3.57 -10.14
CA LEU A 35 2.66 3.52 -10.46
C LEU A 35 2.43 3.20 -11.94
N GLU A 36 3.32 3.66 -12.81
CA GLU A 36 3.19 3.52 -14.26
C GLU A 36 3.78 2.21 -14.77
N SER A 37 3.07 1.55 -15.68
CA SER A 37 3.56 0.32 -16.30
C SER A 37 4.81 0.60 -17.17
N PRO A 38 5.84 -0.25 -17.17
CA PRO A 38 7.01 -0.08 -18.02
C PRO A 38 6.66 0.11 -19.49
N GLY A 39 7.26 1.11 -20.13
CA GLY A 39 7.08 1.37 -21.57
C GLY A 39 5.75 2.02 -21.94
N CYS A 40 4.95 2.52 -20.99
CA CYS A 40 3.66 3.14 -21.36
C CYS A 40 3.83 4.35 -22.28
N ALA A 41 4.84 5.20 -22.02
CA ALA A 41 5.13 6.37 -22.86
C ALA A 41 5.53 6.03 -24.31
N ALA A 42 6.05 4.82 -24.56
CA ALA A 42 6.44 4.35 -25.89
C ALA A 42 5.35 3.50 -26.57
N ARG A 43 4.23 3.22 -25.87
CA ARG A 43 3.17 2.35 -26.39
C ARG A 43 2.34 3.12 -27.42
N SER A 44 2.22 2.56 -28.62
CA SER A 44 1.28 3.04 -29.63
C SER A 44 -0.06 2.32 -29.43
N CYS A 45 -1.12 3.08 -29.19
CA CYS A 45 -2.46 2.56 -28.97
C CYS A 45 -3.42 2.99 -30.09
N PRO A 46 -4.40 2.15 -30.44
CA PRO A 46 -5.40 2.52 -31.44
C PRO A 46 -6.30 3.66 -30.92
N GLU A 47 -6.76 4.51 -31.83
CA GLU A 47 -7.73 5.58 -31.55
C GLU A 47 -9.17 5.05 -31.54
N VAL A 48 -9.39 3.93 -30.85
CA VAL A 48 -10.72 3.37 -30.62
C VAL A 48 -11.24 3.85 -29.29
N HIS A 49 -12.45 4.41 -29.28
CA HIS A 49 -13.14 4.79 -28.06
C HIS A 49 -13.87 3.59 -27.48
N ASP A 50 -13.31 2.99 -26.43
CA ASP A 50 -13.84 1.83 -25.71
C ASP A 50 -13.53 2.02 -24.21
N PRO A 51 -14.23 2.95 -23.53
CA PRO A 51 -13.80 3.46 -22.24
C PRO A 51 -13.72 2.36 -21.18
N VAL A 52 -12.74 2.46 -20.29
CA VAL A 52 -12.59 1.56 -19.15
C VAL A 52 -12.40 2.36 -17.86
N CYS A 53 -13.14 1.96 -16.84
CA CYS A 53 -13.01 2.51 -15.50
C CYS A 53 -12.04 1.65 -14.69
N VAL A 54 -10.96 2.25 -14.22
CA VAL A 54 -9.92 1.58 -13.45
C VAL A 54 -9.89 2.17 -12.06
N THR A 55 -10.01 1.31 -11.06
CA THR A 55 -9.74 1.64 -9.65
C THR A 55 -8.38 1.07 -9.28
N PHE A 56 -7.50 1.90 -8.75
CA PHE A 56 -6.13 1.53 -8.40
C PHE A 56 -5.70 2.16 -7.08
N ASP A 57 -4.70 1.57 -6.42
CA ASP A 57 -4.06 2.13 -5.24
C ASP A 57 -2.81 2.91 -5.65
N ALA A 58 -2.75 4.17 -5.24
CA ALA A 58 -1.59 5.01 -5.40
C ALA A 58 -1.33 5.72 -4.07
N ASP A 59 -0.18 5.43 -3.46
CA ASP A 59 0.23 5.99 -2.17
C ASP A 59 -0.76 5.67 -1.03
N GLY A 60 -1.33 4.46 -1.02
CA GLY A 60 -2.29 4.04 0.00
C GLY A 60 -3.65 4.73 -0.13
N ARG A 61 -3.91 5.37 -1.27
CA ARG A 61 -5.20 5.98 -1.60
C ARG A 61 -5.79 5.29 -2.81
N ARG A 62 -7.05 4.88 -2.67
CA ARG A 62 -7.85 4.43 -3.81
C ARG A 62 -8.17 5.62 -4.71
N GLN A 63 -7.73 5.51 -5.95
CA GLN A 63 -8.07 6.43 -7.03
C GLN A 63 -8.89 5.69 -8.08
N ARG A 64 -9.64 6.45 -8.85
CA ARG A 64 -10.49 5.93 -9.91
C ARG A 64 -10.41 6.86 -11.12
N LEU A 65 -10.08 6.30 -12.28
CA LEU A 65 -9.92 7.04 -13.53
C LEU A 65 -10.57 6.29 -14.69
N THR A 66 -11.17 7.06 -15.60
CA THR A 66 -11.63 6.57 -16.90
C THR A 66 -10.50 6.71 -17.91
N PHE A 67 -10.18 5.63 -18.62
CA PHE A 67 -9.26 5.64 -19.77
C PHE A 67 -10.07 5.53 -21.06
N VAL A 68 -9.54 6.11 -22.15
CA VAL A 68 -10.18 6.06 -23.49
C VAL A 68 -10.36 4.63 -23.99
N ASN A 69 -9.38 3.78 -23.70
CA ASN A 69 -9.46 2.32 -23.85
C ASN A 69 -8.43 1.62 -22.96
N ALA A 70 -8.51 0.29 -22.88
CA ALA A 70 -7.59 -0.52 -22.08
C ALA A 70 -6.12 -0.41 -22.50
N CYS A 71 -5.81 -0.12 -23.77
CA CYS A 71 -4.43 0.06 -24.23
C CYS A 71 -3.79 1.32 -23.62
N HIS A 72 -4.57 2.41 -23.53
CA HIS A 72 -4.16 3.69 -22.95
C HIS A 72 -4.04 3.65 -21.41
N MET A 73 -4.37 2.53 -20.77
CA MET A 73 -4.17 2.34 -19.34
C MET A 73 -2.66 2.26 -19.02
N CYS A 74 -2.16 3.32 -18.38
CA CYS A 74 -0.77 3.45 -17.92
C CYS A 74 -0.60 3.18 -16.41
N ILE A 75 -1.36 2.25 -15.84
CA ILE A 75 -1.19 1.85 -14.44
C ILE A 75 -0.60 0.44 -14.41
N ALA A 76 0.45 0.25 -13.62
CA ALA A 76 1.07 -1.04 -13.44
C ALA A 76 0.08 -2.00 -12.75
N PRO A 77 -0.01 -3.27 -13.19
CA PRO A 77 -1.06 -4.21 -12.78
C PRO A 77 -1.11 -4.46 -11.28
N GLU A 78 0.02 -4.36 -10.58
CA GLU A 78 0.12 -4.50 -9.12
C GLU A 78 -0.65 -3.41 -8.35
N HIS A 79 -0.90 -2.26 -8.97
CA HIS A 79 -1.66 -1.17 -8.38
C HIS A 79 -3.16 -1.29 -8.67
N ILE A 80 -3.57 -2.13 -9.63
CA ILE A 80 -4.98 -2.22 -10.06
C ILE A 80 -5.80 -3.04 -9.05
N VAL A 81 -6.85 -2.42 -8.52
CA VAL A 81 -7.81 -3.06 -7.61
C VAL A 81 -8.98 -3.67 -8.40
N SER A 82 -9.48 -2.94 -9.40
CA SER A 82 -10.55 -3.42 -10.27
C SER A 82 -10.61 -2.65 -11.58
N MET A 83 -11.07 -3.31 -12.64
CA MET A 83 -11.33 -2.71 -13.94
C MET A 83 -12.74 -3.08 -14.41
N GLN A 84 -13.46 -2.12 -14.96
CA GLN A 84 -14.81 -2.29 -15.51
C GLN A 84 -14.91 -1.62 -16.88
N ALA A 85 -15.69 -2.19 -17.78
CA ALA A 85 -16.02 -1.54 -19.04
C ALA A 85 -16.92 -0.33 -18.80
N GLY A 86 -16.73 0.72 -19.60
CA GLY A 86 -17.44 1.99 -19.50
C GLY A 86 -16.69 3.05 -18.70
N GLU A 87 -17.32 4.22 -18.59
CA GLU A 87 -16.79 5.33 -17.81
C GLU A 87 -16.98 5.10 -16.30
N CYS A 88 -16.11 5.70 -15.49
CA CYS A 88 -16.32 5.71 -14.06
C CYS A 88 -17.56 6.54 -13.67
N PRO A 89 -18.35 6.06 -12.69
CA PRO A 89 -19.47 6.83 -12.18
C PRO A 89 -18.97 8.14 -11.55
N ARG A 90 -19.72 9.23 -11.78
CA ARG A 90 -19.46 10.55 -11.19
C ARG A 90 -19.79 10.60 -9.71
#